data_AF-A0A973X7Y8-F1
#
_entry.id   AF-A0A973X7Y8-F1
#
_cell.length_a   1.000
_cell.length_b   1.000
_cell.length_c   1.000
_cell.angle_alpha   90.00
_cell.angle_beta   90.00
_cell.angle_gamma   90.00
#
_symmetry.space_group_name_H-M   'P 1'
#
loop_
_entity.id
_entity.type
_entity.pdbx_description
1 polymer ?
#
loop_
_entity_poly.entity_id
_entity_poly.type
_entity_poly.pdbx_seq_one_letter_code
_entity_poly.pdbx_strand_id
1 'polypeptide(L)'
;MTATPTKPLGRMTPRKSIMPNDGQPRRVRLWTLDAPPGSTAERLLKTYLGALDAVDAIDSAKARINADPELTDAGKAKQIKLVVLGETVPAIARGRIELAKARREVETRRTALVPPKADPADAAGAVRRQELRAFLRGLDDKARAAFLKSNSGDQEVTTAIIEQPAALSGIRDSLRDQMLNDAMQSKYADQIEAIQELEEAIEVAASAIDSGREEAHKEAAAADPALRDPDAFHAVASAIEARTPALWIKPHTENGAEVMRWLDWNEESQSGTWRLAEQEHLDRGIVAKTRDEFDQVSQNIAVLVTGETTAEARSKRAAFVDEHGAEAYFNRRSDAAA
;
A
#
# COMPACT_ATOMS: atom_id res chain seq x y z
N MET A 1 -4.49 -16.12 -22.85
CA MET A 1 -4.15 -17.47 -22.34
C MET A 1 -4.91 -17.64 -21.03
N THR A 2 -5.78 -18.61 -20.88
CA THR A 2 -6.49 -18.82 -19.60
C THR A 2 -5.50 -19.39 -18.60
N ALA A 3 -5.03 -18.55 -17.67
CA ALA A 3 -4.23 -19.01 -16.53
C ALA A 3 -5.01 -20.12 -15.80
N THR A 4 -4.33 -21.21 -15.48
CA THR A 4 -4.95 -22.30 -14.71
C THR A 4 -5.32 -21.72 -13.34
N PRO A 5 -6.55 -21.90 -12.84
CA PRO A 5 -6.96 -21.31 -11.58
C PRO A 5 -6.02 -21.79 -10.47
N THR A 6 -5.26 -20.86 -9.91
CA THR A 6 -4.40 -21.07 -8.75
C THR A 6 -5.28 -21.49 -7.58
N LYS A 7 -4.91 -22.61 -6.93
CA LYS A 7 -5.60 -23.06 -5.72
C LYS A 7 -5.65 -21.90 -4.72
N PRO A 8 -6.83 -21.51 -4.21
CA PRO A 8 -6.93 -20.40 -3.28
C PRO A 8 -6.03 -20.65 -2.06
N LEU A 9 -5.24 -19.65 -1.70
CA LEU A 9 -4.34 -19.66 -0.54
C LEU A 9 -4.94 -18.85 0.61
N GLY A 10 -4.52 -19.18 1.83
CA GLY A 10 -4.98 -18.52 3.06
C GLY A 10 -6.29 -19.07 3.62
N ARG A 11 -7.01 -18.23 4.36
CA ARG A 11 -8.27 -18.58 5.04
C ARG A 11 -9.21 -17.38 5.10
N MET A 12 -10.51 -17.66 5.21
CA MET A 12 -11.56 -16.62 5.25
C MET A 12 -11.65 -15.89 6.59
N THR A 13 -10.98 -16.35 7.63
CA THR A 13 -10.96 -15.73 8.95
C THR A 13 -9.53 -15.46 9.39
N PRO A 14 -9.28 -14.38 10.14
CA PRO A 14 -7.93 -14.07 10.61
C PRO A 14 -7.39 -15.10 11.60
N ARG A 15 -8.22 -15.92 12.25
CA ARG A 15 -7.81 -17.02 13.16
C ARG A 15 -8.05 -18.40 12.57
N LYS A 16 -7.26 -19.41 12.99
CA LYS A 16 -7.51 -20.85 12.70
C LYS A 16 -8.76 -21.36 13.41
N SER A 17 -8.95 -20.95 14.67
CA SER A 17 -10.05 -21.42 15.53
C SER A 17 -10.93 -20.25 15.93
N ILE A 18 -12.21 -20.31 15.60
CA ILE A 18 -13.20 -19.32 16.05
C ILE A 18 -13.67 -19.78 17.43
N MET A 19 -13.37 -19.02 18.49
CA MET A 19 -13.90 -19.34 19.82
C MET A 19 -15.38 -18.90 19.91
N PRO A 20 -16.22 -19.59 20.69
CA PRO A 20 -17.67 -19.29 20.77
C PRO A 20 -18.01 -17.85 21.18
N ASN A 21 -17.12 -17.18 21.92
CA ASN A 21 -17.35 -15.85 22.47
C ASN A 21 -16.70 -14.72 21.64
N ASP A 22 -16.08 -15.03 20.50
CA ASP A 22 -15.28 -14.05 19.76
C ASP A 22 -16.09 -13.10 18.86
N GLY A 23 -17.40 -13.29 18.76
CA GLY A 23 -18.25 -12.61 17.77
C GLY A 23 -18.05 -13.19 16.38
N GLN A 24 -18.67 -12.57 15.36
CA GLN A 24 -18.38 -12.94 13.98
C GLN A 24 -17.05 -12.31 13.55
N PRO A 25 -16.00 -13.12 13.27
CA PRO A 25 -14.73 -12.56 12.82
C PRO A 25 -14.92 -11.88 11.47
N ARG A 26 -14.16 -10.81 11.22
CA ARG A 26 -14.13 -10.20 9.89
C ARG A 26 -13.67 -11.22 8.86
N ARG A 27 -14.31 -11.19 7.70
CA ARG A 27 -13.95 -12.05 6.59
C ARG A 27 -12.73 -11.50 5.87
N VAL A 28 -11.71 -12.32 5.71
CA VAL A 28 -10.53 -12.08 4.89
C VAL A 28 -10.76 -12.68 3.51
N ARG A 29 -10.40 -11.97 2.43
CA ARG A 29 -10.45 -12.53 1.08
C ARG A 29 -9.40 -13.65 0.93
N LEU A 30 -9.75 -14.72 0.21
CA LEU A 30 -8.78 -15.75 -0.14
C LEU A 30 -7.88 -15.22 -1.26
N TRP A 31 -6.59 -15.55 -1.18
CA TRP A 31 -5.65 -15.20 -2.24
C TRP A 31 -5.84 -16.15 -3.42
N THR A 32 -6.23 -15.62 -4.57
CA THR A 32 -6.48 -16.40 -5.81
C THR A 32 -5.60 -15.96 -6.98
N LEU A 33 -4.78 -14.93 -6.79
CA LEU A 33 -3.98 -14.29 -7.81
C LEU A 33 -2.66 -15.03 -8.05
N ASP A 34 -2.14 -14.96 -9.27
CA ASP A 34 -0.79 -15.44 -9.56
C ASP A 34 0.25 -14.52 -8.87
N ALA A 35 1.34 -15.12 -8.41
CA ALA A 35 2.38 -14.43 -7.66
C ALA A 35 3.77 -14.93 -8.09
N PRO A 36 4.25 -14.54 -9.29
CA PRO A 36 5.53 -14.99 -9.80
C PRO A 36 6.69 -14.63 -8.86
N PRO A 37 7.73 -15.48 -8.73
CA PRO A 37 8.89 -15.19 -7.89
C PRO A 37 9.56 -13.84 -8.24
N GLY A 38 9.89 -13.05 -7.22
CA GLY A 38 10.47 -11.71 -7.32
C GLY A 38 9.46 -10.59 -7.61
N SER A 39 8.20 -10.90 -7.93
CA SER A 39 7.18 -9.90 -8.26
C SER A 39 6.67 -9.15 -7.03
N THR A 40 6.04 -8.00 -7.26
CA THR A 40 5.31 -7.27 -6.21
C THR A 40 4.14 -8.10 -5.67
N ALA A 41 3.47 -8.89 -6.51
CA ALA A 41 2.42 -9.80 -6.10
C ALA A 41 2.93 -10.88 -5.11
N GLU A 42 4.14 -11.41 -5.29
CA GLU A 42 4.75 -12.35 -4.34
C GLU A 42 5.02 -11.69 -2.98
N ARG A 43 5.54 -10.45 -2.97
CA ARG A 43 5.76 -9.71 -1.72
C ARG A 43 4.44 -9.43 -0.99
N LEU A 44 3.38 -9.12 -1.74
CA LEU A 44 2.03 -8.95 -1.21
C LEU A 44 1.43 -10.27 -0.69
N LEU A 45 1.67 -11.40 -1.36
CA LEU A 45 1.28 -12.72 -0.88
C LEU A 45 1.99 -13.07 0.44
N LYS A 46 3.31 -12.84 0.52
CA LYS A 46 4.07 -13.04 1.78
C LYS A 46 3.53 -12.17 2.90
N THR A 47 3.19 -10.92 2.58
CA THR A 47 2.56 -9.98 3.52
C THR A 47 1.19 -10.45 3.98
N TYR A 48 0.35 -10.92 3.05
CA TYR A 48 -0.96 -11.50 3.32
C TYR A 48 -0.88 -12.70 4.27
N LEU A 49 -0.01 -13.66 3.98
CA LEU A 49 0.20 -14.85 4.82
C LEU A 49 0.81 -14.47 6.17
N GLY A 50 1.80 -13.58 6.17
CA GLY A 50 2.46 -13.09 7.38
C GLY A 50 1.50 -12.40 8.35
N ALA A 51 0.48 -11.69 7.86
CA ALA A 51 -0.56 -11.11 8.71
C ALA A 51 -1.42 -12.20 9.40
N LEU A 52 -1.75 -13.28 8.69
CA LEU A 52 -2.47 -14.42 9.26
C LEU A 52 -1.62 -15.20 10.27
N ASP A 53 -0.33 -15.41 9.95
CA ASP A 53 0.62 -16.08 10.83
C ASP A 53 0.87 -15.25 12.11
N ALA A 54 0.88 -13.92 12.01
CA ALA A 54 1.03 -13.03 13.17
C ALA A 54 -0.16 -13.11 14.14
N VAL A 55 -1.37 -13.44 13.65
CA VAL A 55 -2.53 -13.73 14.50
C VAL A 55 -2.40 -15.14 15.12
N ASP A 56 -1.94 -16.13 14.34
CA ASP A 56 -1.69 -17.48 14.87
C ASP A 56 -0.61 -17.50 15.97
N ALA A 57 0.36 -16.60 15.88
CA ALA A 57 1.37 -16.39 16.92
C ALA A 57 0.74 -15.91 18.23
N ILE A 58 -0.29 -15.05 18.18
CA ILE A 58 -1.04 -14.64 19.38
C ILE A 58 -1.75 -15.85 20.00
N ASP A 59 -2.47 -16.65 19.20
CA ASP A 59 -3.17 -17.84 19.69
C ASP A 59 -2.21 -18.83 20.35
N SER A 60 -1.06 -19.06 19.70
CA SER A 60 -0.02 -19.96 20.21
C SER A 60 0.61 -19.43 21.51
N ALA A 61 0.88 -18.12 21.57
CA ALA A 61 1.39 -17.48 22.77
C ALA A 61 0.38 -17.53 23.92
N LYS A 62 -0.90 -17.24 23.66
CA LYS A 62 -1.97 -17.33 24.66
C LYS A 62 -2.09 -18.74 25.23
N ALA A 63 -2.08 -19.77 24.38
CA ALA A 63 -2.14 -21.16 24.85
C ALA A 63 -0.97 -21.49 25.77
N ARG A 64 0.26 -21.11 25.39
CA ARG A 64 1.46 -21.30 26.21
C ARG A 64 1.42 -20.53 27.54
N ILE A 65 1.06 -19.25 27.50
CA ILE A 65 0.99 -18.37 28.68
C ILE A 65 -0.10 -18.85 29.65
N ASN A 66 -1.25 -19.30 29.14
CA ASN A 66 -2.34 -19.79 29.98
C ASN A 66 -2.03 -21.12 30.67
N ALA A 67 -1.22 -21.97 30.02
CA ALA A 67 -0.79 -23.25 30.56
C ALA A 67 0.30 -23.11 31.64
N ASP A 68 0.94 -21.94 31.77
CA ASP A 68 1.95 -21.69 32.79
C ASP A 68 1.30 -21.50 34.18
N PRO A 69 1.57 -22.39 35.17
CA PRO A 69 1.02 -22.29 36.51
C PRO A 69 1.70 -21.21 37.37
N GLU A 70 2.90 -20.75 36.99
CA GLU A 70 3.67 -19.76 37.77
C GLU A 70 3.18 -18.33 37.54
N LEU A 71 2.40 -18.11 36.48
CA LEU A 71 1.86 -16.79 36.15
C LEU A 71 0.50 -16.57 36.80
N THR A 72 0.38 -15.46 37.53
CA THR A 72 -0.91 -14.92 37.95
C THR A 72 -1.70 -14.42 36.75
N ASP A 73 -3.01 -14.23 36.87
CA ASP A 73 -3.85 -13.72 35.78
C ASP A 73 -3.36 -12.35 35.26
N ALA A 74 -2.91 -11.47 36.16
CA ALA A 74 -2.28 -10.20 35.79
C ALA A 74 -0.94 -10.40 35.04
N GLY A 75 -0.15 -11.38 35.46
CA GLY A 75 1.08 -11.78 34.77
C GLY A 75 0.82 -12.31 33.35
N LYS A 76 -0.20 -13.15 33.20
CA LYS A 76 -0.64 -13.68 31.90
C LYS A 76 -1.09 -12.55 30.96
N ALA A 77 -1.94 -11.66 31.45
CA ALA A 77 -2.40 -10.50 30.70
C ALA A 77 -1.23 -9.61 30.24
N LYS A 78 -0.30 -9.30 31.15
CA LYS A 78 0.92 -8.53 30.82
C LYS A 78 1.76 -9.21 29.74
N GLN A 79 1.98 -10.53 29.82
CA GLN A 79 2.76 -11.25 28.80
C GLN A 79 2.05 -11.29 27.44
N ILE A 80 0.73 -11.49 27.42
CA ILE A 80 -0.05 -11.45 26.17
C ILE A 80 0.07 -10.08 25.50
N LYS A 81 -0.09 -8.98 26.28
CA LYS A 81 0.12 -7.61 25.78
C LYS A 81 1.52 -7.45 25.17
N LEU A 82 2.57 -7.95 25.84
CA LEU A 82 3.94 -7.85 25.34
C LEU A 82 4.13 -8.59 24.02
N VAL A 83 3.53 -9.77 23.84
CA VAL A 83 3.58 -10.51 22.57
C VAL A 83 2.84 -9.73 21.48
N VAL A 84 1.62 -9.27 21.74
CA VAL A 84 0.83 -8.53 20.75
C VAL A 84 1.57 -7.27 20.29
N LEU A 85 2.07 -6.46 21.23
CA LEU A 85 2.76 -5.21 20.94
C LEU A 85 4.18 -5.42 20.40
N GLY A 86 4.88 -6.47 20.84
CA GLY A 86 6.28 -6.73 20.50
C GLY A 86 6.48 -7.54 19.22
N GLU A 87 5.50 -8.37 18.84
CA GLU A 87 5.62 -9.28 17.70
C GLU A 87 4.58 -8.98 16.62
N THR A 88 3.29 -8.98 16.97
CA THR A 88 2.19 -8.83 16.00
C THR A 88 2.14 -7.44 15.40
N VAL A 89 2.14 -6.39 16.23
CA VAL A 89 2.08 -4.99 15.75
C VAL A 89 3.22 -4.68 14.77
N PRO A 90 4.50 -5.01 15.06
CA PRO A 90 5.58 -4.84 14.09
C PRO A 90 5.42 -5.64 12.79
N ALA A 91 4.86 -6.86 12.85
CA ALA A 91 4.61 -7.65 11.64
C ALA A 91 3.55 -6.98 10.75
N ILE A 92 2.45 -6.51 11.35
CA ILE A 92 1.41 -5.73 10.67
C ILE A 92 1.97 -4.41 10.11
N ALA A 93 2.85 -3.74 10.86
CA ALA A 93 3.53 -2.52 10.43
C ALA A 93 4.30 -2.73 9.12
N ARG A 94 5.14 -3.77 9.06
CA ARG A 94 5.89 -4.15 7.87
C ARG A 94 4.98 -4.42 6.68
N GLY A 95 3.85 -5.10 6.91
CA GLY A 95 2.85 -5.32 5.87
C GLY A 95 2.27 -4.02 5.30
N ARG A 96 1.97 -3.02 6.15
CA ARG A 96 1.48 -1.70 5.69
C ARG A 96 2.54 -0.95 4.86
N ILE A 97 3.82 -1.10 5.18
CA ILE A 97 4.92 -0.54 4.39
C ILE A 97 4.93 -1.15 2.97
N GLU A 98 4.80 -2.48 2.86
CA GLU A 98 4.74 -3.15 1.56
C GLU A 98 3.50 -2.75 0.75
N LEU A 99 2.33 -2.59 1.39
CA LEU A 99 1.14 -2.04 0.73
C LEU A 99 1.39 -0.63 0.19
N ALA A 100 2.06 0.23 0.96
CA ALA A 100 2.38 1.59 0.53
C ALA A 100 3.34 1.60 -0.66
N LYS A 101 4.34 0.72 -0.68
CA LYS A 101 5.25 0.54 -1.83
C LYS A 101 4.48 0.09 -3.08
N ALA A 102 3.61 -0.92 -2.94
CA ALA A 102 2.81 -1.42 -4.06
C ALA A 102 1.84 -0.37 -4.62
N ARG A 103 1.20 0.44 -3.77
CA ARG A 103 0.35 1.56 -4.19
C ARG A 103 1.12 2.63 -4.99
N ARG A 104 2.36 2.95 -4.56
CA ARG A 104 3.23 3.86 -5.32
C ARG A 104 3.63 3.29 -6.67
N GLU A 105 3.86 1.98 -6.74
CA GLU A 105 4.15 1.31 -8.00
C GLU A 105 2.97 1.40 -8.96
N VAL A 106 1.74 1.14 -8.48
CA VAL A 106 0.51 1.32 -9.27
C VAL A 106 0.41 2.76 -9.80
N GLU A 107 0.62 3.76 -8.95
CA GLU A 107 0.57 5.17 -9.36
C GLU A 107 1.65 5.51 -10.40
N THR A 108 2.87 5.00 -10.22
CA THR A 108 3.96 5.16 -11.19
C THR A 108 3.61 4.52 -12.54
N ARG A 109 2.99 3.33 -12.54
CA ARG A 109 2.54 2.67 -13.77
C ARG A 109 1.40 3.44 -14.43
N ARG A 110 0.44 3.95 -13.66
CA ARG A 110 -0.68 4.77 -14.17
C ARG A 110 -0.20 6.07 -14.82
N THR A 111 0.70 6.80 -14.16
CA THR A 111 1.27 8.04 -14.71
C THR A 111 2.12 7.81 -15.96
N ALA A 112 2.68 6.61 -16.14
CA ALA A 112 3.36 6.22 -17.37
C ALA A 112 2.40 5.94 -18.55
N LEU A 113 1.09 5.76 -18.30
CA LEU A 113 0.09 5.61 -19.35
C LEU A 113 -0.24 6.98 -19.96
N VAL A 114 0.52 7.36 -20.99
CA VAL A 114 0.33 8.63 -21.69
C VAL A 114 -0.63 8.45 -22.87
N PRO A 115 -1.60 9.36 -23.07
CA PRO A 115 -2.42 9.44 -24.28
C PRO A 115 -1.58 9.27 -25.55
N PRO A 116 -2.06 8.51 -26.56
CA PRO A 116 -1.39 8.45 -27.85
C PRO A 116 -1.20 9.86 -28.40
N LYS A 117 0.05 10.32 -28.47
CA LYS A 117 0.41 11.56 -29.16
C LYS A 117 0.75 11.21 -30.60
N ALA A 118 0.37 12.09 -31.51
CA ALA A 118 0.86 11.96 -32.87
C ALA A 118 2.36 12.21 -32.94
N ASP A 119 3.01 11.62 -33.94
CA ASP A 119 4.42 11.88 -34.23
C ASP A 119 4.60 13.34 -34.67
N PRO A 120 5.39 14.16 -33.95
CA PRO A 120 5.66 15.54 -34.35
C PRO A 120 6.43 15.66 -35.67
N ALA A 121 7.11 14.60 -36.12
CA ALA A 121 7.79 14.58 -37.42
C ALA A 121 6.82 14.32 -38.59
N ASP A 122 5.63 13.78 -38.33
CA ASP A 122 4.62 13.48 -39.35
C ASP A 122 3.78 14.72 -39.69
N ALA A 123 4.41 15.70 -40.34
CA ALA A 123 3.76 16.92 -40.79
C ALA A 123 2.60 16.63 -41.76
N ALA A 124 2.74 15.62 -42.63
CA ALA A 124 1.70 15.22 -43.57
C ALA A 124 0.46 14.66 -42.85
N GLY A 125 0.65 13.79 -41.85
CA GLY A 125 -0.45 13.32 -41.02
C GLY A 125 -1.06 14.42 -40.16
N ALA A 126 -0.28 15.40 -39.70
CA ALA A 126 -0.83 16.55 -38.98
C ALA A 126 -1.83 17.35 -39.83
N VAL A 127 -1.50 17.57 -41.12
CA VAL A 127 -2.41 18.19 -42.09
C VAL A 127 -3.66 17.35 -42.32
N ARG A 128 -3.51 16.03 -42.56
CA ARG A 128 -4.67 15.13 -42.76
C ARG A 128 -5.59 15.09 -41.54
N ARG A 129 -5.05 15.02 -40.33
CA ARG A 129 -5.82 15.09 -39.07
C ARG A 129 -6.52 16.45 -38.90
N GLN A 130 -5.89 17.54 -39.33
CA GLN A 130 -6.54 18.86 -39.35
C GLN A 130 -7.72 18.91 -40.32
N GLU A 131 -7.58 18.34 -41.52
CA GLU A 131 -8.66 18.23 -42.51
C GLU A 131 -9.80 17.35 -41.99
N LEU A 132 -9.50 16.21 -41.39
CA LEU A 132 -10.50 15.34 -40.75
C LEU A 132 -11.29 16.06 -39.67
N ARG A 133 -10.62 16.84 -38.79
CA ARG A 133 -11.31 17.65 -37.77
C ARG A 133 -12.23 18.71 -38.41
N ALA A 134 -11.76 19.38 -39.47
CA ALA A 134 -12.57 20.37 -40.19
C ALA A 134 -13.79 19.73 -40.87
N PHE A 135 -13.59 18.57 -41.49
CA PHE A 135 -14.66 17.77 -42.08
C PHE A 135 -15.71 17.36 -41.05
N LEU A 136 -15.28 16.78 -39.91
CA LEU A 136 -16.17 16.38 -38.82
C LEU A 136 -17.00 17.56 -38.28
N ARG A 137 -16.40 18.74 -38.16
CA ARG A 137 -17.08 19.95 -37.70
C ARG A 137 -18.15 20.43 -38.67
N GLY A 138 -17.96 20.19 -39.97
CA GLY A 138 -18.92 20.55 -41.02
C GLY A 138 -20.14 19.62 -41.13
N LEU A 139 -20.07 18.42 -40.55
CA LEU A 139 -21.20 17.49 -40.50
C LEU A 139 -22.24 17.93 -39.45
N ASP A 140 -23.52 17.62 -39.67
CA ASP A 140 -24.51 17.66 -38.60
C ASP A 140 -24.30 16.50 -37.61
N ASP A 141 -24.95 16.55 -36.45
CA ASP A 141 -24.73 15.56 -35.38
C ASP A 141 -25.07 14.12 -35.80
N LYS A 142 -26.08 13.94 -36.66
CA LYS A 142 -26.51 12.60 -37.13
C LYS A 142 -25.49 12.03 -38.11
N ALA A 143 -25.03 12.84 -39.07
CA ALA A 143 -24.00 12.47 -40.03
C ALA A 143 -22.65 12.24 -39.36
N ARG A 144 -22.28 13.07 -38.38
CA ARG A 144 -21.05 12.92 -37.59
C ARG A 144 -21.07 11.61 -36.80
N ALA A 145 -22.16 11.31 -36.09
CA ALA A 145 -22.30 10.05 -35.37
C ALA A 145 -22.22 8.83 -36.31
N ALA A 146 -22.85 8.89 -37.49
CA ALA A 146 -22.77 7.82 -38.49
C ALA A 146 -21.36 7.63 -39.03
N PHE A 147 -20.63 8.72 -39.29
CA PHE A 147 -19.23 8.69 -39.73
C PHE A 147 -18.34 8.06 -38.66
N LEU A 148 -18.43 8.50 -37.40
CA LEU A 148 -17.63 7.96 -36.31
C LEU A 148 -17.90 6.47 -36.07
N LYS A 149 -19.17 6.06 -36.15
CA LYS A 149 -19.55 4.65 -36.05
C LYS A 149 -18.96 3.80 -37.17
N SER A 150 -18.93 4.32 -38.40
CA SER A 150 -18.42 3.60 -39.56
C SER A 150 -16.89 3.52 -39.58
N ASN A 151 -16.21 4.39 -38.82
CA ASN A 151 -14.76 4.50 -38.76
C ASN A 151 -14.22 4.27 -37.34
N SER A 152 -14.93 3.50 -36.50
CA SER A 152 -14.54 3.31 -35.09
C SER A 152 -13.22 2.56 -34.89
N GLY A 153 -12.70 1.90 -35.93
CA GLY A 153 -11.37 1.27 -35.94
C GLY A 153 -10.31 2.06 -36.71
N ASP A 154 -10.65 3.23 -37.28
CA ASP A 154 -9.70 4.04 -38.01
C ASP A 154 -8.81 4.84 -37.04
N GLN A 155 -7.52 4.49 -37.02
CA GLN A 155 -6.54 5.11 -36.14
C GLN A 155 -6.31 6.59 -36.48
N GLU A 156 -6.42 6.98 -37.74
CA GLU A 156 -6.21 8.36 -38.19
C GLU A 156 -7.37 9.25 -37.74
N VAL A 157 -8.61 8.76 -37.85
CA VAL A 157 -9.81 9.43 -37.31
C VAL A 157 -9.74 9.54 -35.79
N THR A 158 -9.39 8.46 -35.11
CA THR A 158 -9.28 8.44 -33.64
C THR A 158 -8.22 9.41 -33.15
N THR A 159 -7.03 9.39 -33.76
CA THR A 159 -5.93 10.31 -33.43
C THR A 159 -6.33 11.76 -33.70
N ALA A 160 -7.00 12.04 -34.83
CA ALA A 160 -7.46 13.38 -35.17
C ALA A 160 -8.37 13.97 -34.07
N ILE A 161 -9.21 13.13 -33.47
CA ILE A 161 -10.16 13.51 -32.43
C ILE A 161 -9.50 13.70 -31.06
N ILE A 162 -8.69 12.74 -30.61
CA ILE A 162 -8.16 12.76 -29.23
C ILE A 162 -7.03 13.76 -29.03
N GLU A 163 -6.27 14.07 -30.10
CA GLU A 163 -5.09 14.95 -30.05
C GLU A 163 -5.43 16.42 -29.73
N GLN A 164 -6.68 16.85 -29.96
CA GLN A 164 -7.13 18.23 -29.82
C GLN A 164 -8.41 18.33 -28.99
N PRO A 165 -8.78 19.51 -28.46
CA PRO A 165 -10.04 19.71 -27.76
C PRO A 165 -11.26 19.35 -28.62
N ALA A 166 -12.32 18.82 -28.00
CA ALA A 166 -13.51 18.30 -28.71
C ALA A 166 -14.17 19.34 -29.62
N ALA A 167 -14.13 20.62 -29.21
CA ALA A 167 -14.62 21.77 -29.97
C ALA A 167 -14.01 21.89 -31.37
N LEU A 168 -12.75 21.47 -31.58
CA LEU A 168 -12.11 21.55 -32.90
C LEU A 168 -12.62 20.49 -33.88
N SER A 169 -13.18 19.39 -33.41
CA SER A 169 -13.86 18.37 -34.24
C SER A 169 -15.39 18.51 -34.23
N GLY A 170 -15.93 19.41 -33.40
CA GLY A 170 -17.38 19.54 -33.19
C GLY A 170 -18.01 18.38 -32.43
N ILE A 171 -17.24 17.51 -31.77
CA ILE A 171 -17.81 16.42 -30.96
C ILE A 171 -18.04 16.88 -29.52
N ARG A 172 -18.86 16.13 -28.78
CA ARG A 172 -19.05 16.34 -27.34
C ARG A 172 -17.84 15.84 -26.57
N ASP A 173 -17.47 16.52 -25.48
CA ASP A 173 -16.34 16.12 -24.62
C ASP A 173 -16.49 14.68 -24.11
N SER A 174 -17.70 14.28 -23.69
CA SER A 174 -17.94 12.91 -23.21
C SER A 174 -17.65 11.83 -24.24
N LEU A 175 -17.91 12.10 -25.53
CA LEU A 175 -17.57 11.17 -26.61
C LEU A 175 -16.06 11.15 -26.87
N ARG A 176 -15.40 12.33 -26.83
CA ARG A 176 -13.95 12.42 -26.94
C ARG A 176 -13.25 11.63 -25.84
N ASP A 177 -13.71 11.78 -24.60
CA ASP A 177 -13.15 11.11 -23.43
C ASP A 177 -13.36 9.60 -23.52
N GLN A 178 -14.51 9.15 -24.02
CA GLN A 178 -14.74 7.74 -24.33
C GLN A 178 -13.74 7.22 -25.38
N MET A 179 -13.58 7.93 -26.52
CA MET A 179 -12.63 7.53 -27.56
C MET A 179 -11.17 7.53 -27.08
N LEU A 180 -10.82 8.47 -26.20
CA LEU A 180 -9.51 8.50 -25.57
C LEU A 180 -9.32 7.27 -24.67
N ASN A 181 -10.29 6.93 -23.83
CA ASN A 181 -10.23 5.73 -22.98
C ASN A 181 -10.15 4.44 -23.82
N ASP A 182 -10.93 4.33 -24.90
CA ASP A 182 -10.89 3.17 -25.80
C ASP A 182 -9.52 3.05 -26.51
N ALA A 183 -8.94 4.19 -26.93
CA ALA A 183 -7.60 4.22 -27.53
C ALA A 183 -6.51 3.86 -26.50
N MET A 184 -6.64 4.32 -25.25
CA MET A 184 -5.76 3.94 -24.15
C MET A 184 -5.85 2.44 -23.86
N GLN A 185 -7.07 1.89 -23.75
CA GLN A 185 -7.32 0.47 -23.51
C GLN A 185 -6.74 -0.38 -24.64
N SER A 186 -6.91 0.05 -25.88
CA SER A 186 -6.39 -0.68 -27.05
C SER A 186 -4.86 -0.67 -27.12
N LYS A 187 -4.23 0.46 -26.76
CA LYS A 187 -2.77 0.62 -26.82
C LYS A 187 -2.06 -0.02 -25.64
N TYR A 188 -2.65 0.03 -24.45
CA TYR A 188 -2.03 -0.37 -23.20
C TYR A 188 -2.79 -1.49 -22.46
N ALA A 189 -3.48 -2.36 -23.21
CA ALA A 189 -4.31 -3.42 -22.64
C ALA A 189 -3.57 -4.22 -21.56
N ASP A 190 -2.38 -4.74 -21.91
CA ASP A 190 -1.56 -5.56 -21.01
C ASP A 190 -1.09 -4.79 -19.76
N GLN A 191 -0.72 -3.51 -19.91
CA GLN A 191 -0.30 -2.70 -18.74
C GLN A 191 -1.47 -2.36 -17.83
N ILE A 192 -2.66 -2.11 -18.40
CA ILE A 192 -3.88 -1.84 -17.63
C ILE A 192 -4.31 -3.10 -16.88
N GLU A 193 -4.29 -4.27 -17.53
CA GLU A 193 -4.55 -5.57 -16.89
C GLU A 193 -3.56 -5.81 -15.74
N ALA A 194 -2.26 -5.64 -15.97
CA ALA A 194 -1.25 -5.80 -14.93
C ALA A 194 -1.38 -4.79 -13.77
N ILE A 195 -1.90 -3.57 -14.02
CA ILE A 195 -2.24 -2.61 -12.96
C ILE A 195 -3.42 -3.13 -12.15
N GLN A 196 -4.49 -3.59 -12.81
CA GLN A 196 -5.71 -4.09 -12.16
C GLN A 196 -5.42 -5.33 -11.30
N GLU A 197 -4.63 -6.28 -11.80
CA GLU A 197 -4.19 -7.45 -11.02
C GLU A 197 -3.40 -7.04 -9.77
N LEU A 198 -2.50 -6.05 -9.89
CA LEU A 198 -1.74 -5.53 -8.75
C LEU A 198 -2.63 -4.79 -7.74
N GLU A 199 -3.64 -4.05 -8.21
CA GLU A 199 -4.63 -3.42 -7.34
C GLU A 199 -5.47 -4.45 -6.58
N GLU A 200 -5.90 -5.53 -7.24
CA GLU A 200 -6.61 -6.62 -6.57
C GLU A 200 -5.70 -7.30 -5.52
N ALA A 201 -4.42 -7.51 -5.84
CA ALA A 201 -3.45 -8.04 -4.88
C ALA A 201 -3.30 -7.14 -3.64
N ILE A 202 -3.29 -5.81 -3.84
CA ILE A 202 -3.24 -4.82 -2.76
C ILE A 202 -4.50 -4.93 -1.89
N GLU A 203 -5.69 -5.06 -2.49
CA GLU A 203 -6.95 -5.19 -1.74
C GLU A 203 -7.00 -6.47 -0.89
N VAL A 204 -6.58 -7.60 -1.45
CA VAL A 204 -6.58 -8.90 -0.74
C VAL A 204 -5.58 -8.86 0.42
N ALA A 205 -4.36 -8.35 0.19
CA ALA A 205 -3.36 -8.21 1.25
C ALA A 205 -3.80 -7.20 2.34
N ALA A 206 -4.40 -6.08 1.94
CA ALA A 206 -4.94 -5.10 2.89
C ALA A 206 -6.03 -5.68 3.79
N SER A 207 -6.94 -6.48 3.22
CA SER A 207 -7.99 -7.17 3.99
C SER A 207 -7.41 -8.04 5.12
N ALA A 208 -6.32 -8.77 4.88
CA ALA A 208 -5.65 -9.58 5.89
C ALA A 208 -4.92 -8.73 6.93
N ILE A 209 -4.20 -7.69 6.52
CA ILE A 209 -3.49 -6.77 7.42
C ILE A 209 -4.46 -6.07 8.36
N ASP A 210 -5.55 -5.51 7.82
CA ASP A 210 -6.53 -4.78 8.61
C ASP A 210 -7.24 -5.72 9.60
N SER A 211 -7.59 -6.94 9.16
CA SER A 211 -8.15 -7.95 10.06
C SER A 211 -7.15 -8.38 11.15
N GLY A 212 -5.87 -8.56 10.80
CA GLY A 212 -4.83 -8.88 11.77
C GLY A 212 -4.59 -7.75 12.78
N ARG A 213 -4.67 -6.49 12.35
CA ARG A 213 -4.59 -5.32 13.25
C ARG A 213 -5.77 -5.28 14.21
N GLU A 214 -6.98 -5.58 13.76
CA GLU A 214 -8.17 -5.64 14.60
C GLU A 214 -8.08 -6.76 15.63
N GLU A 215 -7.59 -7.94 15.26
CA GLU A 215 -7.35 -9.03 16.21
C GLU A 215 -6.26 -8.65 17.24
N ALA A 216 -5.18 -8.00 16.80
CA ALA A 216 -4.17 -7.47 17.72
C ALA A 216 -4.77 -6.46 18.70
N HIS A 217 -5.61 -5.53 18.23
CA HIS A 217 -6.31 -4.58 19.09
C HIS A 217 -7.21 -5.29 20.10
N LYS A 218 -8.05 -6.23 19.64
CA LYS A 218 -8.95 -7.01 20.50
C LYS A 218 -8.19 -7.73 21.62
N GLU A 219 -7.06 -8.33 21.30
CA GLU A 219 -6.24 -9.06 22.27
C GLU A 219 -5.50 -8.13 23.24
N ALA A 220 -4.98 -7.00 22.73
CA ALA A 220 -4.40 -5.96 23.58
C ALA A 220 -5.45 -5.37 24.55
N ALA A 221 -6.66 -5.10 24.08
CA ALA A 221 -7.78 -4.57 24.85
C ALA A 221 -8.29 -5.56 25.92
N ALA A 222 -8.24 -6.85 25.64
CA ALA A 222 -8.56 -7.90 26.61
C ALA A 222 -7.48 -8.02 27.69
N ALA A 223 -6.21 -7.86 27.32
CA ALA A 223 -5.07 -7.91 28.24
C ALA A 223 -4.89 -6.63 29.08
N ASP A 224 -5.28 -5.48 28.54
CA ASP A 224 -5.12 -4.18 29.19
C ASP A 224 -6.34 -3.28 28.94
N PRO A 225 -7.17 -3.01 29.96
CA PRO A 225 -8.34 -2.14 29.83
C PRO A 225 -8.03 -0.75 29.26
N ALA A 226 -6.82 -0.22 29.47
CA ALA A 226 -6.40 1.07 28.92
C ALA A 226 -6.28 1.07 27.39
N LEU A 227 -6.19 -0.11 26.77
CA LEU A 227 -6.12 -0.31 25.32
C LEU A 227 -7.47 -0.71 24.70
N ARG A 228 -8.58 -0.65 25.45
CA ARG A 228 -9.93 -0.86 24.89
C ARG A 228 -10.38 0.26 23.97
N ASP A 229 -9.88 1.46 24.23
CA ASP A 229 -10.10 2.60 23.35
C ASP A 229 -9.25 2.43 22.08
N PRO A 230 -9.87 2.41 20.88
CA PRO A 230 -9.14 2.28 19.62
C PRO A 230 -8.05 3.33 19.45
N ASP A 231 -8.26 4.57 19.92
CA ASP A 231 -7.29 5.65 19.78
C ASP A 231 -6.07 5.44 20.68
N ALA A 232 -6.28 4.97 21.91
CA ALA A 232 -5.19 4.58 22.81
C ALA A 232 -4.35 3.43 22.22
N PHE A 233 -4.98 2.39 21.67
CA PHE A 233 -4.27 1.32 20.97
C PHE A 233 -3.51 1.87 19.76
N HIS A 234 -4.16 2.71 18.94
CA HIS A 234 -3.54 3.31 17.76
C HIS A 234 -2.30 4.14 18.15
N ALA A 235 -2.36 4.95 19.21
CA ALA A 235 -1.23 5.74 19.67
C ALA A 235 -0.02 4.87 20.08
N VAL A 236 -0.27 3.78 20.81
CA VAL A 236 0.80 2.83 21.21
C VAL A 236 1.34 2.07 20.00
N ALA A 237 0.45 1.56 19.15
CA ALA A 237 0.83 0.85 17.93
C ALA A 237 1.66 1.76 17.02
N SER A 238 1.21 2.99 16.73
CA SER A 238 1.93 3.96 15.91
C SER A 238 3.32 4.30 16.47
N ALA A 239 3.48 4.36 17.80
CA ALA A 239 4.80 4.56 18.41
C ALA A 239 5.74 3.35 18.19
N ILE A 240 5.20 2.13 18.17
CA ILE A 240 5.94 0.89 17.87
C ILE A 240 6.23 0.80 16.37
N GLU A 241 5.25 1.10 15.52
CA GLU A 241 5.38 1.16 14.07
C GLU A 241 6.48 2.16 13.67
N ALA A 242 6.51 3.34 14.28
CA ALA A 242 7.56 4.33 14.07
C ALA A 242 8.96 3.87 14.51
N ARG A 243 9.03 2.96 15.49
CA ARG A 243 10.27 2.32 15.99
C ARG A 243 10.59 1.01 15.30
N THR A 244 9.79 0.58 14.33
CA THR A 244 10.12 -0.55 13.49
C THR A 244 10.84 0.04 12.28
N PRO A 245 12.13 0.45 12.38
CA PRO A 245 12.78 1.17 11.31
C PRO A 245 12.77 0.28 10.08
N ALA A 246 12.36 0.88 8.97
CA ALA A 246 12.81 0.35 7.70
C ALA A 246 14.34 0.39 7.73
N LEU A 247 14.99 -0.74 7.48
CA LEU A 247 16.44 -0.80 7.43
C LEU A 247 16.92 0.11 6.29
N TRP A 248 17.84 1.03 6.56
CA TRP A 248 18.43 1.82 5.48
C TRP A 248 19.39 0.93 4.70
N ILE A 249 19.01 0.59 3.47
CA ILE A 249 19.83 -0.15 2.53
C ILE A 249 20.47 0.84 1.56
N LYS A 250 21.77 0.69 1.34
CA LYS A 250 22.53 1.48 0.39
C LYS A 250 23.29 0.57 -0.59
N PRO A 251 23.30 0.89 -1.88
CA PRO A 251 24.18 0.22 -2.83
C PRO A 251 25.62 0.65 -2.60
N HIS A 252 26.53 -0.33 -2.54
CA HIS A 252 27.97 -0.16 -2.42
C HIS A 252 28.65 -0.82 -3.62
N THR A 253 29.78 -0.27 -4.07
CA THR A 253 30.62 -0.92 -5.08
C THR A 253 31.80 -1.58 -4.40
N GLU A 254 31.87 -2.91 -4.46
CA GLU A 254 32.96 -3.71 -3.88
C GLU A 254 33.53 -4.62 -4.97
N ASN A 255 34.84 -4.52 -5.21
CA ASN A 255 35.54 -5.29 -6.25
C ASN A 255 34.92 -5.16 -7.67
N GLY A 256 34.34 -3.99 -7.98
CA GLY A 256 33.68 -3.74 -9.26
C GLY A 256 32.25 -4.31 -9.38
N ALA A 257 31.73 -4.95 -8.34
CA ALA A 257 30.34 -5.41 -8.27
C ALA A 257 29.51 -4.50 -7.35
N GLU A 258 28.24 -4.29 -7.69
CA GLU A 258 27.29 -3.61 -6.81
C GLU A 258 26.75 -4.60 -5.78
N VAL A 259 26.93 -4.30 -4.50
CA VAL A 259 26.42 -5.07 -3.37
C VAL A 259 25.51 -4.19 -2.52
N MET A 260 24.42 -4.75 -2.01
CA MET A 260 23.54 -4.04 -1.09
C MET A 260 24.04 -4.22 0.34
N ARG A 261 24.20 -3.12 1.07
CA ARG A 261 24.46 -3.16 2.51
C ARG A 261 23.35 -2.46 3.27
N TRP A 262 23.04 -2.95 4.46
CA TRP A 262 22.12 -2.27 5.38
C TRP A 262 22.91 -1.65 6.54
N LEU A 263 22.40 -0.54 7.05
CA LEU A 263 22.99 0.16 8.19
C LEU A 263 22.49 -0.46 9.51
N ASP A 264 23.38 -1.20 10.17
CA ASP A 264 23.18 -1.66 11.55
C ASP A 264 23.53 -0.53 12.51
N TRP A 265 22.50 0.23 12.92
CA TRP A 265 22.65 1.36 13.83
C TRP A 265 22.60 0.91 15.28
N ASN A 266 23.66 1.21 16.01
CA ASN A 266 23.74 1.00 17.44
C ASN A 266 23.46 2.32 18.17
N GLU A 267 22.32 2.39 18.86
CA GLU A 267 21.89 3.59 19.58
C GLU A 267 22.81 3.97 20.74
N GLU A 268 23.35 3.00 21.47
CA GLU A 268 24.22 3.24 22.64
C GLU A 268 25.53 3.92 22.26
N SER A 269 26.12 3.49 21.14
CA SER A 269 27.38 4.03 20.62
C SER A 269 27.20 5.21 19.66
N GLN A 270 25.95 5.52 19.28
CA GLN A 270 25.62 6.46 18.20
C GLN A 270 26.43 6.20 16.92
N SER A 271 26.67 4.93 16.60
CA SER A 271 27.46 4.52 15.45
C SER A 271 26.73 3.47 14.63
N GLY A 272 26.99 3.44 13.32
CA GLY A 272 26.39 2.48 12.41
C GLY A 272 27.45 1.67 11.66
N THR A 273 27.22 0.36 11.53
CA THR A 273 28.05 -0.51 10.69
C THR A 273 27.27 -0.98 9.48
N TRP A 274 27.89 -0.85 8.30
CA TRP A 274 27.30 -1.35 7.06
C TRP A 274 27.54 -2.85 6.93
N ARG A 275 26.48 -3.64 7.00
CA ARG A 275 26.52 -5.10 6.86
C ARG A 275 25.95 -5.53 5.53
N LEU A 276 26.40 -6.66 4.99
CA LEU A 276 25.84 -7.21 3.76
C LEU A 276 24.33 -7.47 3.94
N ALA A 277 23.52 -6.97 3.01
CA ALA A 277 22.08 -7.15 3.05
C ALA A 277 21.71 -8.54 2.51
N GLU A 278 21.25 -9.41 3.40
CA GLU A 278 20.56 -10.64 3.03
C GLU A 278 19.13 -10.34 2.54
N GLN A 279 18.45 -11.35 1.97
CA GLN A 279 17.11 -11.19 1.41
C GLN A 279 16.11 -10.61 2.43
N GLU A 280 16.16 -11.04 3.69
CA GLU A 280 15.30 -10.51 4.75
C GLU A 280 15.49 -8.99 4.94
N HIS A 281 16.74 -8.52 4.87
CA HIS A 281 17.03 -7.09 5.01
C HIS A 281 16.47 -6.33 3.80
N LEU A 282 16.69 -6.85 2.59
CA LEU A 282 16.17 -6.27 1.35
C LEU A 282 14.64 -6.15 1.36
N ASP A 283 13.97 -7.17 1.89
CA ASP A 283 12.51 -7.19 1.99
C ASP A 283 12.00 -6.15 3.00
N ARG A 284 12.75 -5.90 4.09
CA ARG A 284 12.34 -5.00 5.18
C ARG A 284 12.87 -3.58 5.08
N GLY A 285 13.84 -3.34 4.21
CA GLY A 285 14.53 -2.07 4.13
C GLY A 285 13.98 -1.10 3.09
N ILE A 286 14.53 0.12 3.13
CA ILE A 286 14.38 1.15 2.11
C ILE A 286 15.74 1.32 1.45
N VAL A 287 15.77 1.07 0.14
CA VAL A 287 16.95 1.37 -0.68
C VAL A 287 16.99 2.88 -0.92
N ALA A 288 18.05 3.52 -0.44
CA ALA A 288 18.29 4.95 -0.61
C ALA A 288 19.79 5.24 -0.64
N LYS A 289 20.23 6.14 -1.53
CA LYS A 289 21.65 6.48 -1.71
C LYS A 289 22.16 7.40 -0.61
N THR A 290 21.28 8.24 -0.08
CA THR A 290 21.60 9.23 0.97
C THR A 290 20.68 9.07 2.17
N ARG A 291 21.12 9.63 3.31
CA ARG A 291 20.33 9.65 4.54
C ARG A 291 19.05 10.47 4.34
N ASP A 292 19.15 11.61 3.65
CA ASP A 292 18.00 12.47 3.37
C ASP A 292 16.95 11.77 2.49
N GLU A 293 17.39 11.01 1.48
CA GLU A 293 16.48 10.19 0.65
C GLU A 293 15.82 9.10 1.50
N PHE A 294 16.57 8.42 2.35
CA PHE A 294 16.04 7.43 3.29
C PHE A 294 15.00 8.07 4.24
N ASP A 295 15.33 9.21 4.84
CA ASP A 295 14.46 9.91 5.78
C ASP A 295 13.21 10.44 5.07
N GLN A 296 13.31 10.96 3.85
CA GLN A 296 12.18 11.41 3.04
C GLN A 296 11.25 10.24 2.67
N VAL A 297 11.82 9.12 2.21
CA VAL A 297 11.03 7.93 1.86
C VAL A 297 10.38 7.33 3.11
N SER A 298 11.11 7.27 4.23
CA SER A 298 10.61 6.81 5.53
C SER A 298 9.48 7.70 6.05
N GLN A 299 9.62 9.02 5.95
CA GLN A 299 8.57 9.98 6.31
C GLN A 299 7.35 9.83 5.42
N ASN A 300 7.52 9.71 4.10
CA ASN A 300 6.41 9.49 3.18
C ASN A 300 5.71 8.15 3.44
N ILE A 301 6.46 7.11 3.84
CA ILE A 301 5.88 5.83 4.24
C ILE A 301 5.10 6.00 5.55
N ALA A 302 5.67 6.68 6.55
CA ALA A 302 4.99 6.96 7.81
C ALA A 302 3.66 7.69 7.57
N VAL A 303 3.62 8.72 6.72
CA VAL A 303 2.39 9.45 6.36
C VAL A 303 1.36 8.54 5.67
N LEU A 304 1.78 7.69 4.74
CA LEU A 304 0.88 6.73 4.08
C LEU A 304 0.35 5.65 5.05
N VAL A 305 1.16 5.27 6.04
CA VAL A 305 0.81 4.26 7.03
C VAL A 305 -0.11 4.83 8.10
N THR A 306 0.10 6.06 8.57
CA THR A 306 -0.72 6.67 9.63
C THR A 306 -1.93 7.44 9.09
N GLY A 307 -1.92 7.85 7.82
CA GLY A 307 -2.95 8.70 7.23
C GLY A 307 -2.94 10.14 7.75
N GLU A 308 -2.01 10.49 8.63
CA GLU A 308 -1.81 11.85 9.14
C GLU A 308 -0.55 12.45 8.54
N THR A 309 -0.69 13.62 7.92
CA THR A 309 0.49 14.41 7.56
C THR A 309 1.23 14.86 8.83
N THR A 310 2.55 15.01 8.78
CA THR A 310 3.32 15.60 9.88
C THR A 310 2.80 16.98 10.28
N ALA A 311 2.18 17.72 9.35
CA ALA A 311 1.51 18.98 9.59
C ALA A 311 0.21 18.81 10.40
N GLU A 312 -0.66 17.87 10.04
CA GLU A 312 -1.89 17.57 10.81
C GLU A 312 -1.58 17.01 12.19
N ALA A 313 -0.61 16.09 12.30
CA ALA A 313 -0.18 15.56 13.60
C ALA A 313 0.46 16.65 14.47
N ARG A 314 1.17 17.62 13.89
CA ARG A 314 1.66 18.81 14.62
C ARG A 314 0.52 19.76 14.98
N SER A 315 -0.46 19.94 14.10
CA SER A 315 -1.63 20.79 14.34
C SER A 315 -2.52 20.23 15.45
N LYS A 316 -2.81 18.92 15.45
CA LYS A 316 -3.54 18.25 16.53
C LYS A 316 -2.77 18.31 17.85
N ARG A 317 -1.45 18.13 17.82
CA ARG A 317 -0.59 18.31 19.02
C ARG A 317 -0.59 19.75 19.52
N ALA A 318 -0.50 20.72 18.62
CA ALA A 318 -0.55 22.14 18.96
C ALA A 318 -1.92 22.50 19.56
N ALA A 319 -3.02 22.07 18.93
CA ALA A 319 -4.37 22.27 19.43
C ALA A 319 -4.58 21.64 20.82
N PHE A 320 -4.10 20.42 21.03
CA PHE A 320 -4.15 19.76 22.34
C PHE A 320 -3.34 20.51 23.41
N VAL A 321 -2.13 20.97 23.06
CA VAL A 321 -1.28 21.77 23.96
C VAL A 321 -1.90 23.14 24.25
N ASP A 322 -2.61 23.72 23.30
CA ASP A 322 -3.33 24.99 23.47
C ASP A 322 -4.56 24.82 24.37
N GLU A 323 -5.30 23.71 24.21
CA GLU A 323 -6.51 23.40 24.97
C GLU A 323 -6.22 22.93 26.40
N HIS A 324 -5.16 22.14 26.59
CA HIS A 324 -4.90 21.44 27.85
C HIS A 324 -3.58 21.82 28.51
N GLY A 325 -2.75 22.65 27.86
CA GLY A 325 -1.43 23.02 28.34
C GLY A 325 -0.35 21.99 28.03
N ALA A 326 0.90 22.45 27.93
CA ALA A 326 2.05 21.61 27.63
C ALA A 326 2.29 20.53 28.70
N GLU A 327 2.03 20.82 29.97
CA GLU A 327 2.17 19.84 31.05
C GLU A 327 1.18 18.67 30.92
N ALA A 328 -0.06 18.91 30.52
CA ALA A 328 -1.03 17.84 30.28
C ALA A 328 -0.63 16.95 29.10
N TYR A 329 0.01 17.52 28.08
CA TYR A 329 0.55 16.76 26.95
C TYR A 329 1.70 15.83 27.36
N PHE A 330 2.61 16.29 28.23
CA PHE A 330 3.72 15.46 28.75
C PHE A 330 3.26 14.43 29.80
N ASN A 331 2.26 14.79 30.62
CA ASN A 331 1.69 13.92 31.66
C ASN A 331 0.65 12.92 31.13
N ARG A 332 0.19 13.05 29.88
CA ARG A 332 -0.61 12.03 29.19
C ARG A 332 0.06 10.64 29.17
N ARG A 333 1.39 10.58 29.38
CA ARG A 333 2.16 9.33 29.50
C ARG A 333 2.24 8.75 30.92
N SER A 334 1.98 9.53 31.97
CA SER A 334 2.12 9.07 33.37
C SER A 334 0.84 8.51 33.97
N ASP A 335 -0.33 8.95 33.49
CA ASP A 335 -1.61 8.60 34.12
C ASP A 335 -2.20 7.27 33.62
N ALA A 336 -1.49 6.56 32.73
CA ALA A 336 -1.85 5.20 32.30
C ALA A 336 -1.28 4.10 33.23
N ALA A 337 -0.78 4.46 34.41
CA ALA A 337 -0.18 3.53 35.38
C ALA A 337 -0.61 3.77 36.84
N ALA A 338 -1.80 4.35 37.08
CA ALA A 338 -2.41 4.46 38.40
C ALA A 338 -3.81 3.85 38.43
#